data_AF-A0A972YAE1-F1
#
_entry.id   AF-A0A972YAE1-F1
#
_cell.length_a   1.000
_cell.length_b   1.000
_cell.length_c   1.000
_cell.angle_alpha   90.00
_cell.angle_beta   90.00
_cell.angle_gamma   90.00
#
_symmetry.space_group_name_H-M   'P 1'
#
loop_
_entity.id
_entity.type
_entity.pdbx_description
1 polymer ?
#
loop_
_entity_poly.entity_id
_entity_poly.type
_entity_poly.pdbx_seq_one_letter_code
_entity_poly.pdbx_strand_id
1 'polypeptide(L)'
;MITSLIQKAKHTGTKLASQKLARNIGWLTAAEFISRFGRIIAAIILARQLDAVAFGIAAIALTIFEVTRVFTENGIGAAVVRAKKKDFHKTANTAFRLMWIVCLVLAAVQIGAGVIVEMVLPGRDAGAMVAFLGIVFRLMPFGVMHA
;
A
#
# COMPACT_ATOMS: atom_id res chain seq x y z
N MET A 1 -52.02 -7.67 -2.95
CA MET A 1 -51.11 -8.84 -2.99
C MET A 1 -49.76 -8.54 -3.66
N ILE A 2 -49.70 -7.68 -4.68
CA ILE A 2 -48.45 -7.33 -5.39
C ILE A 2 -47.51 -6.45 -4.53
N THR A 3 -48.06 -5.56 -3.70
CA THR A 3 -47.29 -4.61 -2.86
C THR A 3 -46.47 -5.29 -1.76
N SER A 4 -46.98 -6.39 -1.17
CA SER A 4 -46.27 -7.13 -0.11
C SER A 4 -45.09 -7.96 -0.63
N LEU A 5 -45.14 -8.42 -1.89
CA LEU A 5 -44.03 -9.12 -2.54
C LEU A 5 -42.87 -8.17 -2.85
N ILE A 6 -43.16 -6.94 -3.27
CA ILE A 6 -42.16 -5.89 -3.52
C ILE A 6 -41.47 -5.48 -2.21
N GLN A 7 -42.22 -5.36 -1.12
CA GLN A 7 -41.67 -4.98 0.18
C GLN A 7 -40.78 -6.09 0.79
N LYS A 8 -41.18 -7.37 0.64
CA LYS A 8 -40.37 -8.52 1.09
C LYS A 8 -39.08 -8.67 0.27
N ALA A 9 -39.16 -8.47 -1.05
CA ALA A 9 -37.99 -8.47 -1.93
C ALA A 9 -37.00 -7.35 -1.60
N LYS A 10 -37.50 -6.14 -1.30
CA LYS A 10 -36.67 -4.99 -0.90
C LYS A 10 -35.96 -5.24 0.44
N HIS A 11 -36.65 -5.79 1.43
CA HIS A 11 -36.12 -6.08 2.76
C HIS A 11 -35.10 -7.23 2.77
N THR A 12 -35.31 -8.27 1.96
CA THR A 12 -34.34 -9.36 1.78
C THR A 12 -33.10 -8.86 1.03
N GLY A 13 -33.27 -8.00 0.02
CA GLY A 13 -32.16 -7.36 -0.71
C GLY A 13 -31.23 -6.54 0.17
N THR A 14 -31.76 -5.70 1.07
CA THR A 14 -30.94 -4.94 2.04
C THR A 14 -30.21 -5.82 3.04
N LYS A 15 -30.83 -6.92 3.49
CA LYS A 15 -30.21 -7.85 4.44
C LYS A 15 -29.02 -8.60 3.84
N LEU A 16 -29.15 -9.09 2.59
CA LEU A 16 -28.05 -9.76 1.88
C LEU A 16 -26.92 -8.77 1.51
N ALA A 17 -27.26 -7.54 1.11
CA ALA A 17 -26.27 -6.50 0.83
C ALA A 17 -25.48 -6.14 2.10
N SER A 18 -26.18 -6.01 3.24
CA SER A 18 -25.57 -5.75 4.55
C SER A 18 -24.64 -6.90 4.99
N GLN A 19 -25.04 -8.17 4.82
CA GLN A 19 -24.18 -9.31 5.15
C GLN A 19 -22.93 -9.41 4.26
N LYS A 20 -23.06 -9.18 2.94
CA LYS A 20 -21.90 -9.16 2.03
C LYS A 20 -20.95 -8.01 2.36
N LEU A 21 -21.49 -6.83 2.66
CA LEU A 21 -20.70 -5.67 3.04
C LEU A 21 -19.96 -5.90 4.37
N ALA A 22 -20.66 -6.40 5.40
CA ALA A 22 -20.06 -6.73 6.69
C ALA A 22 -18.94 -7.77 6.56
N ARG A 23 -19.14 -8.78 5.71
CA ARG A 23 -18.11 -9.80 5.44
C ARG A 23 -16.90 -9.23 4.69
N ASN A 24 -17.13 -8.42 3.66
CA ASN A 24 -16.04 -7.82 2.88
C ASN A 24 -15.24 -6.81 3.71
N ILE A 25 -15.92 -5.97 4.50
CA ILE A 25 -15.27 -5.06 5.45
C ILE A 25 -14.53 -5.87 6.50
N GLY A 26 -15.14 -6.93 7.05
CA GLY A 26 -14.49 -7.81 8.01
C GLY A 26 -13.17 -8.38 7.48
N TRP A 27 -13.16 -8.88 6.24
CA TRP A 27 -11.95 -9.36 5.58
C TRP A 27 -10.91 -8.27 5.33
N LEU A 28 -11.34 -7.09 4.86
CA LEU A 28 -10.42 -5.97 4.61
C LEU A 28 -9.79 -5.47 5.91
N THR A 29 -10.59 -5.30 6.97
CA THR A 29 -10.12 -4.90 8.29
C THR A 29 -9.17 -5.94 8.87
N ALA A 30 -9.47 -7.23 8.72
CA ALA A 30 -8.58 -8.29 9.18
C ALA A 30 -7.23 -8.26 8.43
N ALA A 31 -7.23 -8.08 7.11
CA ALA A 31 -6.01 -7.98 6.30
C ALA A 31 -5.17 -6.76 6.70
N GLU A 32 -5.80 -5.60 6.90
CA GLU A 32 -5.13 -4.38 7.33
C GLU A 32 -4.57 -4.52 8.75
N PHE A 33 -5.33 -5.15 9.65
CA PHE A 33 -4.91 -5.40 11.02
C PHE A 33 -3.69 -6.33 11.07
N ILE A 34 -3.72 -7.45 10.33
CA ILE A 34 -2.59 -8.39 10.22
C ILE A 34 -1.35 -7.67 9.69
N SER A 35 -1.51 -6.84 8.66
CA SER A 35 -0.40 -6.10 8.05
C SER A 35 0.24 -5.12 9.04
N ARG A 36 -0.58 -4.38 9.81
CA ARG A 36 -0.09 -3.42 10.81
C ARG A 36 0.51 -4.13 12.03
N PHE A 37 -0.12 -5.19 12.52
CA PHE A 37 0.38 -5.96 13.66
C PHE A 37 1.68 -6.68 13.33
N GLY A 38 1.78 -7.30 12.15
CA GLY A 38 3.02 -7.96 11.72
C GLY A 38 4.20 -7.01 11.74
N ARG A 39 3.98 -5.75 11.35
CA ARG A 39 5.02 -4.72 11.36
C ARG A 39 5.44 -4.30 12.77
N ILE A 40 4.50 -4.20 13.72
CA ILE A 40 4.80 -3.93 15.14
C ILE A 40 5.62 -5.08 15.74
N ILE A 41 5.19 -6.32 15.49
CA ILE A 41 5.87 -7.52 15.98
C ILE A 41 7.30 -7.59 15.42
N ALA A 42 7.47 -7.35 14.12
CA ALA A 42 8.79 -7.30 13.49
C ALA A 42 9.70 -6.24 14.14
N ALA A 43 9.18 -5.04 14.42
CA ALA A 43 9.95 -3.99 15.10
C ALA A 43 10.39 -4.42 16.51
N ILE A 44 9.52 -5.07 17.30
CA ILE A 44 9.85 -5.58 18.64
C ILE A 44 10.94 -6.65 18.55
N ILE A 45 10.82 -7.59 17.61
CA ILE A 45 11.83 -8.64 17.41
C ILE A 45 13.18 -8.04 17.02
N LEU A 46 13.19 -7.10 16.07
CA LEU A 46 14.41 -6.41 15.66
C LEU A 46 15.03 -5.62 16.81
N ALA A 47 14.25 -4.90 17.61
CA ALA A 47 14.75 -4.16 18.77
C ALA A 47 15.39 -5.05 19.83
N ARG A 48 14.96 -6.32 19.92
CA ARG A 48 15.57 -7.32 20.82
C ARG A 48 16.81 -7.99 20.24
N GLN A 49 16.85 -8.18 18.93
CA GLN A 49 17.92 -8.92 18.25
C GLN A 49 19.09 -8.04 17.79
N LEU A 50 18.83 -6.77 17.47
CA LEU A 50 19.84 -5.81 17.03
C LEU A 50 20.30 -4.95 18.19
N ASP A 51 21.55 -4.50 18.10
CA ASP A 51 22.04 -3.42 18.94
C ASP A 51 21.31 -2.10 18.61
N ALA A 52 21.20 -1.21 19.59
CA ALA A 52 20.44 0.04 19.49
C ALA A 52 20.89 0.91 18.31
N VAL A 53 22.20 0.89 18.01
CA VAL A 53 22.79 1.57 16.85
C VAL A 53 22.27 1.00 15.53
N ALA A 54 22.31 -0.32 15.36
CA ALA A 54 21.87 -0.97 14.13
C ALA A 54 20.36 -0.84 13.93
N PHE A 55 19.58 -0.94 15.01
CA PHE A 55 18.15 -0.70 14.98
C PHE A 55 17.82 0.73 14.57
N GLY A 56 18.54 1.73 15.10
CA GLY A 56 18.38 3.13 14.73
C GLY A 56 18.66 3.41 13.25
N ILE A 57 19.72 2.80 12.70
CA ILE A 57 20.05 2.90 11.26
C ILE A 57 18.91 2.33 10.41
N ALA A 58 18.43 1.12 10.74
CA ALA A 58 17.32 0.50 10.04
C ALA A 58 16.04 1.33 10.14
N ALA A 59 15.76 1.92 11.32
CA ALA A 59 14.61 2.78 11.55
C ALA A 59 14.65 4.03 10.68
N ILE A 60 15.80 4.69 10.54
CA ILE A 60 15.97 5.84 9.63
C ILE A 60 15.66 5.42 8.19
N ALA A 61 16.23 4.30 7.73
CA ALA A 61 16.01 3.81 6.37
C ALA A 61 14.52 3.50 6.10
N LEU A 62 13.88 2.83 7.06
CA LEU A 62 12.45 2.52 7.04
C LEU A 62 11.60 3.79 7.05
N THR A 63 11.92 4.78 7.88
CA THR A 63 11.17 6.04 7.93
C THR A 63 11.21 6.76 6.59
N ILE A 64 12.37 6.85 5.95
CA ILE A 64 12.51 7.47 4.62
C ILE A 64 11.69 6.70 3.59
N PHE A 65 11.82 5.37 3.58
CA PHE A 65 11.02 4.52 2.70
C PHE A 65 9.52 4.73 2.87
N GLU A 66 9.04 4.79 4.11
CA GLU A 66 7.61 4.95 4.41
C GLU A 66 7.09 6.34 4.02
N VAL A 67 7.87 7.40 4.22
CA VAL A 67 7.54 8.75 3.73
C VAL A 67 7.42 8.75 2.21
N THR A 68 8.38 8.17 1.50
CA THR A 68 8.34 8.04 0.03
C THR A 68 7.14 7.21 -0.42
N ARG A 69 6.81 6.16 0.33
CA ARG A 69 5.72 5.24 0.01
C ARG A 69 4.35 5.90 0.09
N VAL A 70 4.12 6.85 0.98
CA VAL A 70 2.82 7.58 1.05
C VAL A 70 2.43 8.20 -0.30
N PHE A 71 3.40 8.61 -1.12
CA PHE A 71 3.13 9.16 -2.46
C PHE A 71 2.58 8.13 -3.47
N THR A 72 2.72 6.83 -3.19
CA THR A 72 2.07 5.76 -3.99
C THR A 72 0.57 5.68 -3.72
N GLU A 73 0.10 6.23 -2.59
CA GLU A 73 -1.31 6.24 -2.18
C GLU A 73 -2.04 7.49 -2.72
N ASN A 74 -1.78 7.84 -3.98
CA ASN A 74 -2.24 9.07 -4.65
C ASN A 74 -3.66 8.99 -5.26
N GLY A 75 -4.43 7.94 -4.95
CA GLY A 75 -5.81 7.78 -5.43
C GLY A 75 -5.96 7.21 -6.85
N ILE A 76 -4.86 6.88 -7.55
CA ILE A 76 -4.92 6.22 -8.87
C ILE A 76 -5.73 4.91 -8.82
N GLY A 77 -5.50 4.07 -7.79
CA GLY A 77 -6.27 2.83 -7.59
C GLY A 77 -7.76 3.09 -7.35
N ALA A 78 -8.09 4.13 -6.57
CA ALA A 78 -9.49 4.50 -6.32
C ALA A 78 -10.20 4.98 -7.60
N ALA A 79 -9.48 5.59 -8.55
CA ALA A 79 -10.03 5.97 -9.86
C ALA A 79 -10.42 4.74 -10.69
N VAL A 80 -9.66 3.66 -10.64
CA VAL A 80 -9.99 2.39 -11.31
C VAL A 80 -11.25 1.76 -10.72
N VAL A 81 -11.34 1.69 -9.38
CA VAL A 81 -12.51 1.16 -8.67
C VAL A 81 -13.80 1.92 -8.99
N ARG A 82 -13.70 3.24 -9.22
CA ARG A 82 -14.85 4.10 -9.56
C ARG A 82 -15.18 4.14 -11.05
N ALA A 83 -14.37 3.52 -11.92
CA ALA A 83 -14.56 3.60 -13.36
C ALA A 83 -15.87 2.91 -13.79
N LYS A 84 -16.62 3.55 -14.70
CA LYS A 84 -17.81 2.94 -15.30
C LYS A 84 -17.39 1.75 -16.17
N LYS A 85 -18.21 0.70 -16.24
CA LYS A 85 -17.92 -0.52 -17.03
C LYS A 85 -17.46 -0.23 -18.47
N LYS A 86 -18.06 0.76 -19.13
CA LYS A 86 -17.71 1.17 -20.50
C LYS A 86 -16.30 1.78 -20.65
N ASP A 87 -15.80 2.41 -19.60
CA ASP A 87 -14.51 3.12 -19.60
C ASP A 87 -13.44 2.37 -18.78
N PHE A 88 -13.81 1.23 -18.17
CA PHE A 88 -12.96 0.49 -17.23
C PHE A 88 -11.59 0.16 -17.82
N HIS A 89 -11.53 -0.46 -19.00
CA HIS A 89 -10.27 -0.83 -19.64
C HIS A 89 -9.38 0.39 -19.95
N LYS A 90 -9.99 1.50 -20.37
CA LYS A 90 -9.25 2.73 -20.67
C LYS A 90 -8.69 3.36 -19.40
N THR A 91 -9.49 3.44 -18.33
CA THR A 91 -9.08 3.97 -17.03
C THR A 91 -8.03 3.09 -16.38
N ALA A 92 -8.19 1.76 -16.39
CA ALA A 92 -7.24 0.81 -15.86
C ALA A 92 -5.88 0.89 -16.57
N ASN A 93 -5.87 0.94 -17.90
CA ASN A 93 -4.61 1.08 -18.66
C ASN A 93 -3.92 2.43 -18.38
N THR A 94 -4.70 3.50 -18.24
CA THR A 94 -4.16 4.83 -17.89
C THR A 94 -3.57 4.84 -16.48
N ALA A 95 -4.30 4.28 -15.52
CA ALA A 95 -3.86 4.11 -14.14
C ALA A 95 -2.59 3.27 -14.04
N PHE A 96 -2.49 2.18 -14.83
CA PHE A 96 -1.29 1.35 -14.89
C PHE A 96 -0.06 2.13 -15.36
N ARG A 97 -0.19 2.89 -16.46
CA ARG A 97 0.90 3.72 -16.98
C ARG A 97 1.32 4.79 -15.98
N LEU A 98 0.36 5.46 -15.35
CA LEU A 98 0.63 6.47 -14.32
C LEU A 98 1.34 5.85 -13.11
N MET A 99 0.90 4.68 -12.65
CA MET A 99 1.51 4.00 -11.51
C MET A 99 2.97 3.64 -11.79
N TRP A 100 3.29 3.14 -12.99
CA TRP A 100 4.67 2.91 -13.41
C TRP A 100 5.53 4.18 -13.35
N ILE A 101 5.02 5.30 -13.88
CA ILE A 101 5.74 6.58 -13.86
C ILE A 101 5.99 7.03 -12.42
N VAL A 102 4.95 7.00 -11.56
CA VAL A 102 5.05 7.37 -10.15
C VAL A 102 6.08 6.49 -9.43
N CYS A 103 6.00 5.17 -9.61
CA CYS A 103 6.91 4.22 -9.00
C CYS A 103 8.37 4.42 -9.45
N LEU A 104 8.61 4.70 -10.72
CA LEU A 104 9.97 4.97 -11.23
C LEU A 104 10.54 6.29 -10.67
N VAL A 105 9.70 7.34 -10.59
CA VAL A 105 10.09 8.62 -9.97
C VAL A 105 10.41 8.41 -8.49
N LEU A 106 9.56 7.71 -7.75
CA LEU A 106 9.77 7.44 -6.33
C LEU A 106 10.99 6.54 -6.08
N ALA A 107 11.27 5.59 -6.95
CA ALA A 107 12.51 4.81 -6.89
C ALA A 107 13.74 5.70 -7.05
N ALA A 108 13.73 6.66 -7.99
CA ALA A 108 14.82 7.61 -8.16
C ALA A 108 14.96 8.54 -6.94
N VAL A 109 13.84 9.03 -6.40
CA VAL A 109 13.82 9.83 -5.16
C VAL A 109 14.40 9.04 -3.99
N GLN A 110 14.05 7.76 -3.85
CA GLN A 110 14.55 6.89 -2.79
C GLN A 110 16.07 6.67 -2.91
N ILE A 111 16.58 6.45 -4.12
CA ILE A 111 18.04 6.33 -4.36
C ILE A 111 18.73 7.65 -4.02
N GLY A 112 18.18 8.79 -4.45
CA GLY A 112 18.71 10.12 -4.10
C GLY A 112 18.72 10.36 -2.60
N ALA A 113 17.66 9.97 -1.89
CA ALA A 113 17.61 10.04 -0.43
C ALA A 113 18.70 9.15 0.21
N GLY A 114 18.97 7.97 -0.34
CA GLY A 114 20.05 7.09 0.12
C GLY A 114 21.42 7.75 0.00
N VAL A 115 21.69 8.44 -1.11
CA VAL A 115 22.94 9.21 -1.29
C VAL A 115 23.06 10.31 -0.24
N ILE A 116 21.98 11.06 0.01
CA ILE A 116 21.96 12.12 1.03
C ILE A 116 22.23 11.54 2.42
N VAL A 117 21.60 10.41 2.76
CA VAL A 117 21.80 9.74 4.04
C VAL A 117 23.25 9.31 4.23
N GLU A 118 23.90 8.76 3.20
CA GLU A 118 25.30 8.35 3.29
C GLU A 118 26.24 9.55 3.50
N MET A 119 25.90 10.73 2.93
CA MET A 119 26.65 11.95 3.17
C MET A 119 26.52 12.45 4.62
N VAL A 120 25.35 12.28 5.23
CA VAL A 120 25.08 12.72 6.62
C VAL A 120 25.58 11.71 7.66
N LEU A 121 25.54 10.42 7.34
CA LEU A 121 25.91 9.30 8.21
C LEU A 121 26.94 8.36 7.53
N PRO A 122 28.17 8.82 7.26
CA PRO A 122 29.13 8.05 6.48
C PRO A 122 29.53 6.75 7.17
N GLY A 123 29.63 5.65 6.41
CA GLY A 123 30.20 4.37 6.87
C GLY A 123 29.28 3.59 7.81
N ARG A 124 27.98 3.92 7.84
CA ARG A 124 26.96 3.23 8.64
C ARG A 124 26.02 2.37 7.80
N ASP A 125 26.31 2.21 6.51
CA ASP A 125 25.53 1.48 5.49
C ASP A 125 24.06 1.93 5.34
N ALA A 126 23.70 3.05 5.99
CA ALA A 126 22.34 3.58 6.03
C ALA A 126 21.85 3.99 4.63
N GLY A 127 22.74 4.59 3.82
CA GLY A 127 22.41 4.99 2.46
C GLY A 127 22.13 3.79 1.55
N ALA A 128 22.91 2.71 1.72
CA ALA A 128 22.72 1.46 0.99
C ALA A 128 21.35 0.83 1.35
N MET A 129 21.00 0.75 2.64
CA MET A 129 19.70 0.23 3.08
C MET A 129 18.53 1.02 2.46
N VAL A 130 18.61 2.37 2.48
CA VAL A 130 17.60 3.24 1.87
C VAL A 130 17.46 2.96 0.37
N ALA A 131 18.58 2.86 -0.35
CA ALA A 131 18.58 2.59 -1.79
C ALA A 131 18.00 1.21 -2.13
N PHE A 132 18.34 0.17 -1.35
CA PHE A 132 17.78 -1.18 -1.52
C PHE A 132 16.26 -1.21 -1.37
N LEU A 133 15.71 -0.46 -0.40
CA LEU A 133 14.26 -0.34 -0.23
C LEU A 133 13.58 0.29 -1.47
N GLY A 134 14.31 1.04 -2.31
CA GLY A 134 13.82 1.57 -3.57
C GLY A 134 13.38 0.51 -4.59
N ILE A 135 13.90 -0.71 -4.47
CA ILE A 135 13.50 -1.85 -5.32
C ILE A 135 12.01 -2.17 -5.14
N VAL A 136 11.46 -1.94 -3.94
CA VAL A 136 10.05 -2.20 -3.64
C VAL A 136 9.13 -1.39 -4.57
N PHE A 137 9.50 -0.15 -4.91
CA PHE A 137 8.70 0.67 -5.82
C PHE A 137 8.65 0.08 -7.23
N ARG A 138 9.68 -0.65 -7.67
CA ARG A 138 9.66 -1.34 -8.97
C ARG A 138 8.76 -2.57 -8.97
N LEU A 139 8.52 -3.18 -7.82
CA LEU A 139 7.65 -4.35 -7.67
C LEU A 139 6.16 -3.97 -7.48
N MET A 140 5.87 -2.79 -6.92
CA MET A 140 4.50 -2.32 -6.70
C MET A 140 3.58 -2.29 -7.94
N PRO A 141 3.99 -1.86 -9.14
CA PRO A 141 3.06 -1.75 -10.27
C PRO A 141 2.50 -3.10 -10.74
N PHE A 142 3.16 -4.23 -10.41
CA PHE A 142 2.65 -5.57 -10.71
C PHE A 142 1.40 -5.94 -9.89
N GLY A 143 1.23 -5.36 -8.70
CA GLY A 143 0.06 -5.61 -7.84
C GLY A 143 -1.25 -5.14 -8.49
N VAL A 144 -1.19 -4.13 -9.35
CA VAL A 144 -2.36 -3.54 -10.03
C VAL A 144 -2.83 -4.39 -11.22
N MET A 145 -2.06 -5.42 -11.63
CA MET A 145 -2.38 -6.25 -12.79
C MET A 145 -3.41 -7.35 -12.51
N HIS A 146 -3.77 -7.55 -11.24
CA HIS A 146 -4.63 -8.66 -10.78
C HIS A 146 -5.89 -8.19 -10.02
N ALA A 147 -6.12 -6.88 -9.94
CA ALA A 147 -7.28 -6.27 -9.28
C ALA A 147 -8.33 -5.85 -10.31
#